data_AF-K9W8P5-F1
#
_entry.id   AF-K9W8P5-F1
#
_cell.length_a   1.000
_cell.length_b   1.000
_cell.length_c   1.000
_cell.angle_alpha   90.00
_cell.angle_beta   90.00
_cell.angle_gamma   90.00
#
_symmetry.space_group_name_H-M   'P 1'
#
loop_
_entity.id
_entity.type
_entity.pdbx_description
1 polymer ?
#
loop_
_entity_poly.entity_id
_entity_poly.type
_entity_poly.pdbx_seq_one_letter_code
_entity_poly.pdbx_strand_id
1 'polypeptide(L)' 'METKRDQPLTLAQLRERANFTQAQLAVTMGVSVSTVSDWENGKKEPRLKHFRLLMEFLGCTFEELCEAFDQVKRR' A
#
# COMPACT_ATOMS: atom_id res chain seq x y z
N MET A 1 14.00 -21.69 -9.58
CA MET A 1 13.19 -20.46 -9.78
C MET A 1 13.38 -19.62 -8.54
N GLU A 2 14.35 -18.69 -8.58
CA GLU A 2 14.71 -17.85 -7.44
C GLU A 2 13.63 -16.78 -7.25
N THR A 3 12.80 -16.94 -6.23
CA THR A 3 11.95 -15.86 -5.73
C THR A 3 12.87 -14.84 -5.06
N LYS A 4 13.18 -13.75 -5.78
CA LYS A 4 13.89 -12.59 -5.22
C LYS A 4 13.06 -12.03 -4.05
N ARG A 5 13.45 -12.39 -2.81
CA ARG A 5 12.81 -12.00 -1.54
C ARG A 5 13.50 -10.82 -0.84
N ASP A 6 14.21 -9.95 -1.57
CA ASP A 6 15.10 -8.97 -0.94
C ASP A 6 14.85 -7.51 -1.34
N GLN A 7 13.62 -7.16 -1.75
CA GLN A 7 13.28 -5.75 -1.85
C GLN A 7 12.22 -5.41 -0.79
N PRO A 8 12.53 -4.48 0.14
CA PRO A 8 11.55 -4.05 1.12
C PRO A 8 10.35 -3.50 0.37
N LEU A 9 9.23 -4.21 0.44
CA LEU A 9 7.93 -3.78 -0.07
C LEU A 9 7.28 -2.80 0.91
N THR A 10 6.94 -1.61 0.44
CA THR A 10 6.16 -0.59 1.16
C THR A 10 4.91 -0.25 0.38
N LEU A 11 3.92 0.35 1.03
CA LEU A 11 2.70 0.77 0.36
C LEU A 11 2.99 1.79 -0.77
N ALA A 12 3.99 2.66 -0.58
CA ALA A 12 4.43 3.61 -1.59
C ALA A 12 4.97 2.91 -2.85
N GLN A 13 5.77 1.86 -2.69
CA GLN A 13 6.29 1.09 -3.83
C GLN A 13 5.20 0.29 -4.54
N LEU A 14 4.23 -0.26 -3.79
CA LEU A 14 3.06 -0.90 -4.39
C LEU A 14 2.24 0.09 -5.22
N ARG A 15 2.05 1.31 -4.69
CA ARG A 15 1.39 2.41 -5.40
C ARG A 15 2.13 2.82 -6.67
N GLU A 16 3.45 2.99 -6.58
CA GLU A 16 4.30 3.37 -7.72
C GLU A 16 4.36 2.28 -8.78
N ARG A 17 4.43 1.00 -8.40
CA ARG A 17 4.35 -0.15 -9.32
C ARG A 17 3.04 -0.17 -10.11
N ALA A 18 1.96 0.26 -9.48
CA ALA A 18 0.65 0.40 -10.10
C ALA A 18 0.46 1.74 -10.86
N ASN A 19 1.51 2.56 -11.00
CA ASN A 19 1.51 3.86 -11.67
C ASN A 19 0.50 4.88 -11.09
N PHE A 20 0.25 4.81 -9.78
CA PHE A 20 -0.58 5.79 -9.09
C PHE A 20 0.27 6.85 -8.40
N THR A 21 -0.16 8.11 -8.47
CA THR A 21 0.21 9.14 -7.49
C THR A 21 -0.60 8.96 -6.20
N GLN A 22 -0.15 9.52 -5.08
CA GLN A 22 -0.94 9.53 -3.83
C GLN A 22 -2.32 10.15 -4.04
N ALA A 23 -2.41 11.21 -4.86
CA ALA A 23 -3.66 11.90 -5.18
C ALA A 23 -4.62 11.01 -5.99
N GLN A 24 -4.12 10.32 -7.01
CA GLN A 24 -4.94 9.41 -7.80
C GLN A 24 -5.44 8.23 -6.96
N LEU A 25 -4.58 7.62 -6.14
CA LEU A 25 -4.99 6.55 -5.25
C LEU A 25 -6.05 7.03 -4.25
N ALA A 26 -5.88 8.22 -3.68
CA ALA A 26 -6.84 8.80 -2.76
C ALA A 26 -8.24 8.99 -3.38
N VAL A 27 -8.29 9.53 -4.60
CA VAL A 27 -9.54 9.69 -5.37
C VAL A 27 -10.19 8.33 -5.63
N THR A 28 -9.42 7.36 -6.12
CA THR A 28 -9.92 6.00 -6.40
C THR A 28 -10.44 5.29 -5.13
N MET A 29 -9.78 5.52 -4.00
CA MET A 29 -10.15 4.94 -2.70
C MET A 29 -11.26 5.71 -1.96
N GLY A 30 -11.66 6.89 -2.45
CA GLY A 30 -12.62 7.76 -1.76
C GLY A 30 -12.11 8.27 -0.41
N VAL A 31 -10.81 8.53 -0.28
CA VAL A 31 -10.16 9.06 0.94
C VAL A 31 -9.38 10.33 0.63
N SER A 32 -8.87 11.00 1.66
CA SER A 32 -7.98 12.15 1.47
C SER A 32 -6.57 11.72 1.08
N VAL A 33 -5.83 12.58 0.38
CA VAL A 33 -4.39 12.37 0.10
C VAL A 33 -3.60 12.20 1.40
N SER A 34 -3.98 12.94 2.46
CA SER A 34 -3.37 12.79 3.78
C SER A 34 -3.60 11.41 4.38
N THR A 35 -4.73 10.76 4.08
CA THR A 35 -5.01 9.39 4.55
C THR A 35 -4.08 8.39 3.88
N VAL A 36 -3.82 8.53 2.58
CA VAL A 36 -2.83 7.71 1.86
C VAL A 36 -1.43 7.94 2.41
N SER A 37 -1.04 9.19 2.65
CA SER A 37 0.24 9.52 3.28
C SER A 37 0.36 8.95 4.70
N ASP A 38 -0.70 9.01 5.50
CA ASP A 38 -0.74 8.41 6.84
C ASP A 38 -0.56 6.87 6.78
N TRP A 39 -1.12 6.21 5.76
CA TRP A 39 -0.93 4.78 5.53
C TRP A 39 0.50 4.43 5.13
N GLU A 40 1.08 5.17 4.18
CA GLU A 40 2.46 4.94 3.71
C GLU A 40 3.51 5.19 4.80
N ASN A 41 3.21 6.09 5.75
CA ASN A 41 4.07 6.40 6.88
C ASN A 41 3.67 5.64 8.17
N GLY A 42 2.70 4.72 8.10
CA GLY A 42 2.30 3.88 9.23
C GLY A 42 1.67 4.62 10.41
N LYS A 43 1.28 5.89 10.20
CA LYS A 43 0.57 6.70 11.21
C LYS A 43 -0.85 6.19 11.44
N LYS A 44 -1.45 5.58 10.41
CA LYS A 44 -2.77 4.95 10.46
C LYS A 44 -2.77 3.68 9.64
N GLU A 45 -3.63 2.75 10.03
CA GLU A 45 -3.92 1.57 9.22
C GLU A 45 -5.22 1.72 8.43
N PRO A 46 -5.30 1.15 7.22
CA PRO A 46 -6.55 1.04 6.50
C PRO A 46 -7.54 0.13 7.25
N ARG A 47 -8.84 0.37 7.10
CA ARG A 47 -9.85 -0.59 7.56
C ARG A 47 -9.93 -1.78 6.59
N LEU A 48 -10.47 -2.91 7.03
CA LEU A 48 -10.65 -4.12 6.19
C LEU A 48 -11.30 -3.83 4.82
N LYS A 49 -12.25 -2.89 4.75
CA LYS A 49 -12.87 -2.48 3.48
C LYS A 49 -11.86 -1.89 2.49
N HIS A 50 -10.85 -1.18 2.97
CA HIS A 50 -9.80 -0.58 2.16
C HIS A 50 -8.75 -1.61 1.72
N PHE A 51 -8.52 -2.68 2.50
CA PHE A 51 -7.59 -3.74 2.10
C PHE A 51 -8.01 -4.40 0.78
N ARG A 52 -9.29 -4.72 0.62
CA ARG A 52 -9.81 -5.28 -0.64
C ARG A 52 -9.59 -4.35 -1.82
N LEU A 53 -9.94 -3.08 -1.67
CA LEU A 53 -9.77 -2.07 -2.72
C LEU A 53 -8.30 -1.82 -3.05
N LEU A 54 -7.41 -1.79 -2.04
CA LEU A 54 -5.97 -1.64 -2.25
C LEU A 54 -5.40 -2.81 -3.05
N MET A 55 -5.78 -4.05 -2.74
CA MET A 55 -5.34 -5.21 -3.54
C MET A 55 -5.79 -5.10 -5.00
N GLU A 56 -7.04 -4.71 -5.23
CA GLU A 56 -7.61 -4.53 -6.56
C GLU A 56 -6.91 -3.43 -7.35
N PHE A 57 -6.77 -2.23 -6.78
CA PHE A 57 -6.21 -1.07 -7.48
C PHE A 57 -4.69 -1.12 -7.60
N LEU A 58 -4.00 -1.71 -6.63
CA LEU A 58 -2.54 -1.82 -6.64
C LEU A 58 -2.05 -3.09 -7.34
N GLY A 59 -2.95 -4.00 -7.73
CA GLY A 59 -2.61 -5.26 -8.37
C GLY A 59 -1.64 -6.09 -7.53
N CYS A 60 -1.90 -6.20 -6.23
CA CYS A 60 -1.03 -6.89 -5.28
C CYS A 60 -1.78 -7.98 -4.51
N THR A 61 -1.02 -8.94 -3.98
CA THR A 61 -1.59 -9.99 -3.13
C THR A 61 -1.83 -9.48 -1.71
N PHE A 62 -2.64 -10.21 -0.94
CA PHE A 62 -2.81 -9.92 0.47
C PHE A 62 -1.50 -10.01 1.26
N GLU A 63 -0.64 -10.96 0.91
CA GLU A 63 0.67 -11.15 1.54
C GLU A 63 1.60 -9.94 1.29
N GLU A 64 1.66 -9.49 0.03
CA GLU A 64 2.38 -8.26 -0.36
C GLU A 64 1.87 -7.04 0.40
N LEU A 65 0.55 -6.89 0.52
CA LEU A 65 -0.04 -5.75 1.21
C LEU A 65 0.23 -5.79 2.73
N CYS A 66 0.18 -6.96 3.36
CA CYS A 66 0.51 -7.13 4.78
C CYS A 66 1.98 -6.82 5.05
N GLU A 67 2.89 -7.35 4.23
CA GLU A 67 4.33 -7.07 4.35
C GLU A 67 4.61 -5.56 4.25
N ALA A 68 3.91 -4.89 3.33
CA ALA A 68 4.01 -3.45 3.14
C ALA A 68 3.62 -2.62 4.37
N PHE A 69 2.65 -3.07 5.17
CA PHE A 69 2.27 -2.41 6.42
C PHE A 69 3.16 -2.81 7.60
N ASP A 70 3.64 -4.06 7.64
CA ASP A 70 4.52 -4.54 8.71
C ASP A 70 5.90 -3.89 8.66
N GLN A 71 6.44 -3.60 7.48
CA GLN A 71 7.73 -2.93 7.35
C GLN A 71 7.73 -1.50 7.90
N VAL A 72 6.61 -0.79 7.81
CA VAL A 72 6.52 0.58 8.32
C VAL A 72 6.56 0.59 9.86
N LYS A 73 6.02 -0.44 10.52
CA LYS A 73 6.08 -0.59 11.98
C LYS A 73 7.48 -0.89 12.52
N ARG A 74 8.40 -1.36 11.67
CA ARG A 74 9.78 -1.70 12.04
C ARG A 74 10.75 -0.51 11.88
N ARG A 75 10.28 0.61 11.33
CA ARG A 75 11.04 1.85 11.16
C ARG A 75 10.74 2.81 12.30
#